data_AF-A0A7W8CQV4-F1
#
_entry.id   AF-A0A7W8CQV4-F1
#
_cell.length_a   1.000
_cell.length_b   1.000
_cell.length_c   1.000
_cell.angle_alpha   90.00
_cell.angle_beta   90.00
_cell.angle_gamma   90.00
#
_symmetry.space_group_name_H-M   'P 1'
#
loop_
_entity.id
_entity.type
_entity.pdbx_description
1 polymer ?
#
loop_
_entity_poly.entity_id
_entity_poly.type
_entity_poly.pdbx_seq_one_letter_code
_entity_poly.pdbx_strand_id
1 'polypeptide(L)' 'MGPRLYFQRVPEGKVVKNRAHLDVRVGTGLAGAERLAALEAECARLVPLGATRVRLLPAGDGEESCIVMQDVEGNEFCLD' A
#
# COMPACT_ATOMS: atom_id res chain seq x y z
N MET A 1 -6.16 -0.12 -22.06
CA MET A 1 -7.19 -0.30 -21.01
C MET A 1 -6.67 -1.33 -20.03
N GLY A 2 -6.60 -1.01 -18.75
CA GLY A 2 -6.18 -1.95 -17.70
C GLY A 2 -7.34 -2.81 -17.17
N PRO A 3 -7.05 -3.78 -16.29
CA PRO A 3 -8.08 -4.57 -15.63
C PRO A 3 -8.99 -3.68 -14.76
N ARG A 4 -10.23 -4.12 -14.55
CA ARG A 4 -11.17 -3.46 -13.63
C ARG A 4 -11.04 -4.09 -12.25
N LEU A 5 -10.97 -3.26 -11.22
CA LEU A 5 -11.01 -3.67 -9.81
C LEU A 5 -12.35 -3.26 -9.20
N TYR A 6 -12.91 -4.12 -8.36
CA TYR A 6 -14.15 -3.87 -7.64
C TYR A 6 -13.93 -4.14 -6.15
N PHE A 7 -14.36 -3.20 -5.32
CA PHE A 7 -14.40 -3.33 -3.87
C PHE A 7 -15.86 -3.49 -3.47
N GLN A 8 -16.24 -4.70 -3.08
CA GLN A 8 -17.62 -5.05 -2.74
C GLN A 8 -17.73 -5.17 -1.22
N ARG A 9 -18.73 -4.50 -0.66
CA ARG A 9 -19.08 -4.68 0.75
C ARG A 9 -19.76 -6.03 0.91
N VAL A 10 -19.25 -6.82 1.85
CA VAL A 10 -19.82 -8.10 2.26
C VAL A 10 -20.00 -8.08 3.78
N PRO A 11 -20.96 -8.84 4.35
CA PRO A 11 -21.22 -8.80 5.78
C PRO A 11 -20.10 -9.45 6.61
N GLU A 12 -19.30 -10.34 6.03
CA GLU A 12 -18.19 -11.01 6.71
C GLU A 12 -16.94 -10.12 6.80
N GLY A 13 -16.31 -10.10 7.97
CA GLY A 13 -14.98 -9.51 8.13
C GLY A 13 -13.89 -10.39 7.54
N LYS A 14 -12.72 -9.79 7.24
CA LYS A 14 -11.54 -10.51 6.79
C LYS A 14 -11.01 -11.47 7.86
N VAL A 15 -10.78 -12.74 7.49
CA VAL A 15 -10.30 -13.78 8.42
C VAL A 15 -8.89 -14.30 8.09
N VAL A 16 -8.44 -14.17 6.85
CA VAL A 16 -7.12 -14.64 6.38
C VAL A 16 -6.49 -13.61 5.46
N LYS A 17 -5.21 -13.78 5.12
CA LYS A 17 -4.49 -12.91 4.18
C LYS A 17 -5.13 -12.96 2.78
N ASN A 18 -5.17 -11.82 2.09
CA ASN A 18 -5.57 -11.76 0.69
C ASN A 18 -4.63 -12.61 -0.18
N ARG A 19 -5.20 -13.37 -1.13
CA ARG A 19 -4.41 -14.11 -2.15
C ARG A 19 -4.09 -13.25 -3.37
N ALA A 20 -3.81 -11.97 -3.12
CA ALA A 20 -3.46 -10.96 -4.10
C ALA A 20 -2.47 -9.96 -3.47
N HIS A 21 -1.61 -9.39 -4.31
CA HIS A 21 -0.77 -8.25 -3.97
C HIS A 21 -1.28 -7.07 -4.80
N LEU A 22 -1.64 -5.97 -4.15
CA LEU A 22 -2.07 -4.73 -4.81
C LEU A 22 -1.09 -3.62 -4.49
N ASP A 23 -0.50 -3.03 -5.54
CA ASP A 23 0.40 -1.89 -5.42
C ASP A 23 -0.30 -0.61 -5.89
N VAL A 24 -0.20 0.43 -5.07
CA VAL A 24 -0.62 1.79 -5.40
C VAL A 24 0.64 2.59 -5.69
N ARG A 25 0.80 3.01 -6.95
CA ARG A 25 2.00 3.72 -7.38
C ARG A 25 2.02 5.17 -6.91
N VAL A 26 3.05 5.53 -6.15
CA VAL A 26 3.35 6.84 -5.58
C VAL A 26 4.76 7.29 -5.97
N GLY A 27 5.74 6.38 -5.98
CA GLY A 27 7.16 6.68 -6.19
C GLY A 27 7.62 6.66 -7.65
N THR A 28 6.72 6.88 -8.62
CA THR A 28 7.05 6.73 -10.05
C THR A 28 8.15 7.72 -10.47
N GLY A 29 9.27 7.21 -10.95
CA GLY A 29 10.42 8.02 -11.37
C GLY A 29 11.30 8.52 -10.22
N LEU A 30 10.99 8.15 -8.98
CA LEU A 30 11.76 8.50 -7.79
C LEU A 30 12.57 7.29 -7.31
N ALA A 31 13.70 7.54 -6.65
CA ALA A 31 14.55 6.51 -6.05
C ALA A 31 15.08 6.92 -4.67
N GLY A 32 15.53 5.94 -3.89
CA GLY A 32 16.22 6.18 -2.63
C GLY A 32 15.43 7.06 -1.64
N ALA A 33 16.08 8.09 -1.09
CA ALA A 33 15.48 8.94 -0.05
C ALA A 33 14.28 9.75 -0.55
N GLU A 34 14.28 10.19 -1.82
CA GLU A 34 13.18 10.96 -2.39
C GLU A 34 11.92 10.10 -2.55
N ARG A 35 12.11 8.86 -3.02
CA ARG A 35 11.03 7.86 -3.07
C ARG A 35 10.49 7.58 -1.67
N LEU A 36 11.37 7.30 -0.71
CA LEU A 36 10.94 7.03 0.67
C LEU A 36 10.13 8.19 1.25
N ALA A 37 10.54 9.43 1.01
CA ALA A 37 9.80 10.61 1.44
C ALA A 37 8.41 10.69 0.80
N ALA A 38 8.27 10.38 -0.48
CA ALA A 38 6.98 10.34 -1.17
C ALA A 38 6.05 9.27 -0.59
N LEU A 39 6.59 8.07 -0.32
CA LEU A 39 5.84 6.98 0.33
C LEU A 39 5.37 7.36 1.73
N GLU A 40 6.25 7.96 2.53
CA GLU A 40 5.93 8.42 3.89
C GLU A 40 4.87 9.54 3.88
N ALA A 41 4.95 10.48 2.93
CA ALA A 41 3.97 11.54 2.77
C ALA A 41 2.58 10.98 2.41
N GLU A 42 2.51 10.02 1.49
CA GLU A 42 1.24 9.40 1.11
C GLU A 42 0.69 8.50 2.24
N CYS A 43 1.56 7.75 2.94
CA CYS A 43 1.18 7.03 4.15
C CYS A 43 0.55 7.97 5.18
N ALA A 44 1.18 9.11 5.46
CA ALA A 44 0.67 10.11 6.40
C ALA A 44 -0.67 10.72 5.97
N ARG A 45 -0.92 10.85 4.66
CA ARG A 45 -2.21 11.31 4.11
C ARG A 45 -3.32 10.26 4.27
N LEU A 46 -3.00 8.97 4.12
CA LEU A 46 -3.97 7.88 4.15
C LEU A 46 -4.39 7.47 5.57
N VAL A 47 -3.50 7.57 6.55
CA VAL A 47 -3.80 7.24 7.96
C VAL A 47 -5.05 7.97 8.50
N PRO A 48 -5.20 9.29 8.39
CA PRO A 48 -6.40 9.98 8.86
C PRO A 48 -7.67 9.64 8.05
N LEU A 49 -7.53 9.00 6.88
CA LEU A 49 -8.66 8.48 6.08
C LEU A 49 -9.07 7.06 6.48
N GLY A 50 -8.42 6.49 7.51
CA GLY A 50 -8.75 5.18 8.09
C GLY A 50 -7.82 4.05 7.65
N ALA A 51 -6.80 4.31 6.84
CA ALA A 51 -5.79 3.31 6.53
C ALA A 51 -4.86 3.06 7.74
N THR A 52 -4.31 1.85 7.83
CA THR A 52 -3.34 1.48 8.86
C THR A 52 -1.98 1.20 8.25
N ARG A 53 -0.92 1.82 8.77
CA ARG A 53 0.46 1.47 8.42
C ARG A 53 0.82 0.14 9.06
N VAL A 54 1.23 -0.83 8.23
CA VAL A 54 1.65 -2.15 8.71
C VAL A 54 3.16 -2.22 8.87
N ARG A 55 3.93 -1.95 7.80
CA ARG A 55 5.38 -2.10 7.83
C ARG A 55 6.05 -1.32 6.68
N LEU A 56 7.15 -0.63 6.98
CA LEU A 56 8.09 -0.16 5.97
C LEU A 56 9.00 -1.31 5.56
N LEU A 57 9.11 -1.54 4.26
CA LEU A 57 10.13 -2.38 3.64
C LEU A 57 11.18 -1.46 3.04
N PRO A 58 12.35 -1.30 3.69
CA PRO A 58 13.41 -0.46 3.15
C PRO A 58 13.99 -1.08 1.88
N ALA A 59 14.52 -0.22 1.00
CA ALA A 59 15.24 -0.65 -0.18
C ALA A 59 16.37 -1.63 0.20
N GLY A 60 16.53 -2.67 -0.63
CA GLY A 60 17.49 -3.76 -0.43
C GLY A 60 18.16 -4.15 -1.74
N ASP A 61 18.70 -5.37 -1.81
CA ASP A 61 19.42 -5.88 -2.97
C ASP A 61 18.52 -5.97 -4.22
N GLY A 62 18.40 -4.87 -4.96
CA GLY A 62 17.66 -4.76 -6.21
C GLY A 62 16.18 -4.37 -6.07
N GLU A 63 15.70 -4.09 -4.86
CA GLU A 63 14.32 -3.65 -4.62
C GLU A 63 14.28 -2.23 -4.04
N GLU A 64 13.36 -1.41 -4.54
CA GLU A 64 13.08 -0.10 -4.00
C GLU A 64 12.23 -0.18 -2.72
N SER A 65 12.27 0.86 -1.90
CA SER A 65 11.46 0.90 -0.68
C SER A 65 9.97 0.84 -1.00
N CYS A 66 9.17 0.20 -0.15
CA CYS A 66 7.70 0.23 -0.20
C CYS A 66 7.11 0.22 1.22
N ILE A 67 5.86 0.68 1.36
CA ILE A 67 5.15 0.66 2.66
C ILE A 67 3.91 -0.23 2.54
N VAL A 68 3.86 -1.29 3.34
CA VAL A 68 2.67 -2.13 3.47
C VAL A 68 1.63 -1.40 4.32
N MET A 69 0.42 -1.30 3.79
CA MET A 69 -0.75 -0.64 4.38
C MET A 69 -1.94 -1.60 4.44
N GLN A 70 -2.91 -1.26 5.28
CA GLN A 70 -4.25 -1.86 5.30
C GLN A 70 -5.31 -0.79 5.09
N ASP A 71 -6.37 -1.11 4.36
CA ASP A 71 -7.55 -0.25 4.26
C ASP A 71 -8.47 -0.39 5.50
N VAL A 72 -9.62 0.28 5.47
CA VAL A 72 -10.61 0.29 6.57
C VAL A 72 -11.26 -1.08 6.83
N GLU A 73 -11.18 -2.02 5.88
CA GLU A 73 -11.70 -3.38 6.01
C GLU A 73 -10.57 -4.40 6.27
N GLY A 74 -9.32 -3.93 6.42
CA GLY A 74 -8.14 -4.74 6.71
C GLY A 74 -7.49 -5.38 5.47
N ASN A 75 -7.86 -4.98 4.25
CA ASN A 75 -7.24 -5.48 3.03
C ASN A 75 -5.82 -4.92 2.87
N GLU A 76 -4.87 -5.80 2.55
CA GLU A 76 -3.48 -5.39 2.36
C GLU A 76 -3.22 -4.77 0.98
N PHE A 77 -2.44 -3.69 0.95
CA PHE A 77 -1.86 -3.09 -0.26
C PHE A 77 -0.50 -2.46 0.05
N CYS A 78 0.32 -2.20 -0.96
CA CYS A 78 1.60 -1.50 -0.80
C CYS A 78 1.57 -0.13 -1.48
N LEU A 79 2.23 0.84 -0.88
CA LEU A 79 2.66 2.06 -1.56
C LEU A 79 4.00 1.78 -2.24
N ASP A 80 4.03 1.97 -3.56
CA ASP A 80 5.17 1.71 -4.46
C ASP A 80 5.61 2.97 -5.21
#